data_AF-A0A4Q0Y9R8-F1
#
_entry.id   AF-A0A4Q0Y9R8-F1
#
_cell.length_a   1.000
_cell.length_b   1.000
_cell.length_c   1.000
_cell.angle_alpha   90.00
_cell.angle_beta   90.00
_cell.angle_gamma   90.00
#
_symmetry.space_group_name_H-M   'P 1'
#
loop_
_entity.id
_entity.type
_entity.pdbx_description
1 polymer ?
#
loop_
_entity_poly.entity_id
_entity_poly.type
_entity_poly.pdbx_seq_one_letter_code
_entity_poly.pdbx_strand_id
1 'polypeptide(L)'
;MPDLATIGVALSSLKTSMDIAKALKDSNISLSEAEQKLKVAELISSLADLKTELADVKISLIEKDEEIKNLKCKIEEKESLSFDGKFYWKEGDKTPFCAVCLENSEKLLHLKYYKANDWGSEHYVCMICKTTYSL
;
A
#
# COMPACT_ATOMS: atom_id res chain seq x y z
N MET A 1 -6.11 -2.81 -12.75
CA MET A 1 -5.56 -3.72 -11.72
C MET A 1 -5.33 -5.06 -12.38
N PRO A 2 -4.07 -5.50 -12.55
CA PRO A 2 -3.80 -6.90 -12.83
C PRO A 2 -4.36 -7.71 -11.66
N ASP A 3 -5.33 -8.52 -11.97
CA ASP A 3 -6.00 -9.40 -11.01
C ASP A 3 -5.40 -10.81 -11.13
N LEU A 4 -5.98 -11.74 -10.39
CA LEU A 4 -5.58 -13.15 -10.46
C LEU A 4 -5.67 -13.71 -11.89
N ALA A 5 -6.55 -13.16 -12.74
CA ALA A 5 -6.66 -13.53 -14.13
C ALA A 5 -5.43 -13.07 -14.92
N THR A 6 -4.91 -11.85 -14.74
CA THR A 6 -3.69 -11.39 -15.44
C THR A 6 -2.48 -12.25 -15.11
N ILE A 7 -2.32 -12.66 -13.84
CA ILE A 7 -1.27 -13.60 -13.42
C ILE A 7 -1.52 -14.98 -14.04
N GLY A 8 -2.78 -15.42 -14.12
CA GLY A 8 -3.19 -16.67 -14.76
C GLY A 8 -2.88 -16.70 -16.27
N VAL A 9 -3.05 -15.58 -16.98
CA VAL A 9 -2.69 -15.46 -18.40
C VAL A 9 -1.16 -15.55 -18.56
N ALA A 10 -0.39 -14.83 -17.75
CA ALA A 10 1.08 -14.91 -17.77
C ALA A 10 1.59 -16.34 -17.50
N LEU A 11 0.99 -17.05 -16.54
CA LEU A 11 1.33 -18.44 -16.27
C LEU A 11 1.00 -19.37 -17.44
N SER A 12 -0.11 -19.10 -18.14
CA SER A 12 -0.55 -19.84 -19.31
C SER A 12 0.38 -19.62 -20.50
N SER A 13 0.78 -18.37 -20.78
CA SER A 13 1.72 -18.05 -21.85
C SER A 13 3.13 -18.60 -21.57
N LEU A 14 3.53 -18.67 -20.29
CA LEU A 14 4.78 -19.32 -19.86
C LEU A 14 4.74 -20.83 -20.10
N LYS A 15 3.60 -21.47 -19.80
CA LYS A 15 3.37 -22.89 -20.09
C LYS A 15 3.50 -23.16 -21.59
N THR A 16 2.87 -22.34 -22.44
CA THR A 16 2.97 -22.46 -23.91
C THR A 16 4.42 -22.37 -24.36
N SER A 17 5.18 -21.39 -23.84
CA SER A 17 6.61 -21.24 -24.16
C SER A 17 7.43 -22.47 -23.71
N MET A 18 7.16 -23.02 -22.52
CA MET A 18 7.81 -24.25 -22.04
C MET A 18 7.49 -25.47 -22.89
N ASP A 19 6.24 -25.61 -23.34
CA ASP A 19 5.81 -26.73 -24.17
C ASP A 19 6.47 -26.66 -25.56
N ILE A 20 6.63 -25.47 -26.14
CA ILE A 20 7.39 -25.29 -27.40
C ILE A 20 8.89 -25.58 -27.19
N ALA A 21 9.49 -25.12 -26.08
CA ALA A 21 10.89 -25.39 -25.77
C ALA A 21 11.15 -26.89 -25.55
N LYS A 22 10.23 -27.61 -24.89
CA LYS A 22 10.27 -29.08 -24.77
C LYS A 22 10.18 -29.75 -26.12
N ALA A 23 9.22 -29.34 -26.96
CA ALA A 23 9.08 -29.87 -28.31
C ALA A 23 10.38 -29.70 -29.12
N LEU A 24 11.03 -28.54 -29.05
CA LEU A 24 12.32 -28.31 -29.71
C LEU A 24 13.44 -29.21 -29.16
N LYS A 25 13.52 -29.39 -27.84
CA LYS A 25 14.50 -30.27 -27.18
C LYS A 25 14.32 -31.74 -27.54
N ASP A 26 13.06 -32.20 -27.58
CA ASP A 26 12.72 -33.60 -27.89
C ASP A 26 12.87 -33.90 -29.39
N SER A 27 12.85 -32.86 -30.25
CA SER A 27 12.97 -32.95 -31.71
C SER A 27 14.39 -33.17 -32.25
N ASN A 28 15.35 -33.58 -31.43
CA ASN A 28 16.74 -33.84 -31.83
C ASN A 28 16.90 -34.99 -32.87
N ILE A 29 15.81 -35.53 -33.45
CA ILE A 29 15.82 -36.68 -34.38
C ILE A 29 14.98 -36.52 -35.67
N SER A 30 14.05 -35.56 -35.88
CA SER A 30 13.28 -35.59 -37.16
C SER A 30 12.54 -34.33 -37.68
N LEU A 31 12.75 -33.13 -37.15
CA LEU A 31 12.02 -31.93 -37.64
C LEU A 31 12.72 -31.29 -38.85
N SER A 32 11.94 -30.87 -39.85
CA SER A 32 12.46 -30.11 -41.00
C SER A 32 12.91 -28.71 -40.58
N GLU A 33 13.84 -28.11 -41.32
CA GLU A 33 14.34 -26.75 -41.07
C GLU A 33 13.20 -25.70 -41.05
N ALA A 34 12.16 -25.91 -41.87
CA ALA A 34 10.98 -25.05 -41.91
C ALA A 34 10.14 -25.14 -40.63
N GLU A 35 9.96 -26.35 -40.08
CA GLU A 35 9.23 -26.56 -38.81
C GLU A 35 10.00 -25.98 -37.62
N GLN A 36 11.33 -26.08 -37.62
CA GLN A 36 12.17 -25.44 -36.59
C GLN A 36 12.03 -23.92 -36.62
N LYS A 37 12.09 -23.30 -37.82
CA LYS A 37 11.88 -21.86 -37.99
C LYS A 37 10.49 -21.41 -37.52
N LEU A 38 9.45 -22.20 -37.82
CA LEU A 38 8.09 -21.92 -37.34
C LEU A 38 8.01 -21.97 -35.81
N LYS A 39 8.55 -23.02 -35.17
CA LYS A 39 8.54 -23.17 -33.70
C LYS A 39 9.33 -22.07 -32.98
N VAL A 40 10.44 -21.62 -33.56
CA VAL A 40 11.19 -20.47 -33.04
C VAL A 40 10.36 -19.18 -33.15
N ALA A 41 9.65 -18.97 -34.26
CA ALA A 41 8.76 -17.81 -34.40
C ALA A 41 7.58 -17.85 -33.39
N GLU A 42 6.98 -19.02 -33.16
CA GLU A 42 5.94 -19.22 -32.14
C GLU A 42 6.47 -18.91 -30.74
N LEU A 43 7.67 -19.38 -30.40
CA LEU A 43 8.35 -19.06 -29.14
C LEU A 43 8.57 -17.56 -28.96
N ILE A 44 9.05 -16.88 -30.00
CA ILE A 44 9.29 -15.43 -29.96
C ILE A 44 7.98 -14.68 -29.72
N SER A 45 6.89 -15.10 -30.38
CA SER A 45 5.56 -14.51 -30.16
C SER A 45 5.09 -14.70 -28.72
N SER A 46 5.13 -15.93 -28.20
CA SER A 46 4.72 -16.20 -26.81
C SER A 46 5.57 -15.43 -25.79
N LEU A 47 6.86 -15.24 -26.06
CA LEU A 47 7.73 -14.45 -25.19
C LEU A 47 7.41 -12.95 -25.23
N ALA A 48 6.98 -12.43 -26.39
CA ALA A 48 6.54 -11.04 -26.52
C ALA A 48 5.22 -10.79 -25.79
N ASP A 49 4.28 -11.74 -25.86
CA ASP A 49 3.01 -11.68 -25.12
C ASP A 49 3.28 -11.67 -23.60
N LEU A 50 4.13 -12.59 -23.13
CA LEU A 50 4.59 -12.63 -21.74
C LEU A 50 5.22 -11.32 -21.27
N LYS A 51 6.05 -10.70 -22.10
CA LYS A 51 6.72 -9.44 -21.77
C LYS A 51 5.70 -8.33 -21.55
N THR A 52 4.63 -8.31 -22.34
CA THR A 52 3.56 -7.31 -22.25
C THR A 52 2.76 -7.52 -20.96
N GLU A 53 2.35 -8.76 -20.69
CA GLU A 53 1.60 -9.09 -19.46
C GLU A 53 2.42 -8.82 -18.19
N LEU A 54 3.73 -9.09 -18.22
CA LEU A 54 4.62 -8.80 -17.10
C LEU A 54 4.83 -7.29 -16.89
N ALA A 55 4.75 -6.48 -17.95
CA ALA A 55 4.81 -5.02 -17.83
C ALA A 55 3.60 -4.49 -17.05
N ASP A 56 2.40 -5.02 -17.30
CA ASP A 56 1.18 -4.66 -16.57
C ASP A 56 1.27 -5.04 -15.09
N VAL A 57 1.80 -6.24 -14.80
CA VAL A 57 2.07 -6.67 -13.42
C VAL A 57 3.07 -5.74 -12.73
N LYS A 58 4.14 -5.33 -13.43
CA LYS A 58 5.14 -4.41 -12.89
C LYS A 58 4.55 -3.05 -12.54
N ILE A 59 3.68 -2.50 -13.40
CA ILE A 59 3.00 -1.22 -13.15
C ILE A 59 2.20 -1.31 -11.85
N SER A 60 1.38 -2.36 -11.69
CA SER A 60 0.58 -2.51 -10.49
C SER A 60 1.40 -2.75 -9.23
N LEU A 61 2.56 -3.40 -9.34
CA LEU A 61 3.46 -3.56 -8.19
C LEU A 61 3.95 -2.20 -7.71
N ILE A 62 4.35 -1.32 -8.65
CA ILE A 62 4.77 0.05 -8.33
C ILE A 62 3.64 0.84 -7.68
N GLU A 63 2.42 0.80 -8.24
CA GLU A 63 1.25 1.48 -7.67
C GLU A 63 0.95 1.01 -6.25
N LYS A 64 1.05 -0.30 -6.00
CA LYS A 64 0.82 -0.89 -4.67
C LYS A 64 1.93 -0.54 -3.69
N ASP A 65 3.18 -0.52 -4.12
CA ASP A 65 4.31 -0.09 -3.28
C ASP A 65 4.19 1.39 -2.89
N GLU A 66 3.74 2.25 -3.81
CA GLU A 66 3.44 3.66 -3.53
C GLU A 66 2.29 3.81 -2.51
N GLU A 67 1.22 3.03 -2.67
CA GLU A 67 0.10 3.01 -1.73
C GLU A 67 0.54 2.53 -0.34
N ILE A 68 1.33 1.45 -0.27
CA ILE A 68 1.92 0.96 0.98
C ILE A 68 2.80 2.04 1.63
N LYS A 69 3.65 2.72 0.85
CA LYS A 69 4.49 3.82 1.36
C LYS A 69 3.64 4.95 1.93
N ASN A 70 2.59 5.37 1.22
CA ASN A 70 1.67 6.41 1.68
C ASN A 70 0.95 6.02 2.97
N LEU A 71 0.46 4.78 3.04
CA LEU A 71 -0.20 4.25 4.25
C LEU A 71 0.79 4.17 5.42
N LYS A 72 2.02 3.73 5.19
CA LYS A 72 3.07 3.72 6.24
C LYS A 72 3.36 5.12 6.76
N CYS A 73 3.51 6.12 5.89
CA CYS A 73 3.69 7.50 6.34
C CYS A 73 2.51 8.01 7.19
N LYS A 74 1.27 7.70 6.79
CA LYS A 74 0.08 8.04 7.59
C LYS A 74 0.04 7.32 8.94
N ILE A 75 0.53 6.08 9.00
CA ILE A 75 0.64 5.32 10.25
C ILE A 75 1.71 5.95 11.15
N GLU A 76 2.91 6.25 10.65
CA GLU A 76 3.97 6.93 11.42
C GLU A 76 3.49 8.28 11.99
N GLU A 77 2.69 9.03 11.22
CA GLU A 77 2.06 10.26 11.71
C GLU A 77 1.08 9.99 12.87
N LYS A 78 0.33 8.89 12.82
CA LYS A 78 -0.62 8.48 13.88
C LYS A 78 0.06 7.82 15.09
N GLU A 79 1.14 7.08 14.89
CA GLU A 79 1.89 6.36 15.94
C GLU A 79 2.72 7.28 16.83
N SER A 80 2.96 8.52 16.41
CA SER A 80 3.62 9.55 17.24
C SER A 80 2.78 10.04 18.44
N LEU A 81 1.60 9.46 18.68
CA LEU A 81 0.65 9.92 19.69
C LEU A 81 0.59 8.96 20.90
N SER A 82 0.96 9.46 22.08
CA SER A 82 0.81 8.75 23.35
C SER A 82 -0.42 9.22 24.10
N PHE A 83 -1.23 8.29 24.59
CA PHE A 83 -2.40 8.59 25.43
C PHE A 83 -2.04 8.46 26.91
N ASP A 84 -2.30 9.49 27.71
CA ASP A 84 -1.97 9.52 29.15
C ASP A 84 -3.16 9.16 30.07
N GLY A 85 -4.29 8.76 29.50
CA GLY A 85 -5.54 8.48 30.21
C GLY A 85 -6.56 9.62 30.16
N LYS A 86 -6.15 10.85 29.81
CA LYS A 86 -7.04 12.01 29.61
C LYS A 86 -6.84 12.67 28.25
N PHE A 87 -5.61 12.70 27.76
CA PHE A 87 -5.16 13.47 26.62
C PHE A 87 -4.31 12.62 25.67
N TYR A 88 -4.32 13.00 24.39
CA TYR A 88 -3.31 12.54 23.45
C TYR A 88 -2.19 13.56 23.36
N TRP A 89 -0.96 13.07 23.38
CA TRP A 89 0.26 13.86 23.26
C TRP A 89 1.02 13.45 22.03
N LYS A 90 1.59 14.40 21.31
CA LYS A 90 2.55 14.12 20.25
C LYS A 90 3.96 14.39 20.75
N GLU A 91 4.90 13.49 20.45
CA GLU A 91 6.30 13.72 20.77
C GLU A 91 6.78 15.07 20.21
N GLY A 92 7.35 15.92 21.07
CA GLY A 92 7.82 17.26 20.72
C GLY A 92 6.76 18.37 20.77
N ASP A 93 5.47 18.05 20.95
CA ASP A 93 4.41 19.05 21.13
C ASP A 93 4.22 19.41 22.61
N LYS A 94 4.00 20.69 22.90
CA LYS A 94 3.78 21.21 24.26
C LYS A 94 2.31 21.23 24.65
N THR A 95 1.41 21.07 23.68
CA THR A 95 -0.03 21.20 23.89
C THR A 95 -0.73 19.87 23.58
N PRO A 96 -1.55 19.33 24.50
CA PRO A 96 -2.26 18.09 24.27
C PRO A 96 -3.39 18.26 23.23
N PHE A 97 -3.80 17.13 22.65
CA PHE A 97 -4.92 17.03 21.72
C PHE A 97 -6.20 16.54 22.40
N CYS A 98 -7.34 16.97 21.86
CA CYS A 98 -8.66 16.56 22.33
C CYS A 98 -8.94 15.08 22.03
N ALA A 99 -9.06 14.24 23.07
CA ALA A 99 -9.39 12.82 22.94
C ALA A 99 -10.71 12.59 22.19
N VAL A 100 -11.77 13.34 22.55
CA VAL A 100 -13.10 13.20 21.93
C VAL A 100 -13.06 13.47 20.42
N CYS A 101 -12.35 14.52 19.98
CA CYS A 101 -12.30 14.85 18.55
C CYS A 101 -11.42 13.88 17.76
N LEU A 102 -10.36 13.38 18.39
CA LEU A 102 -9.50 12.39 17.75
C LEU A 102 -10.22 11.05 17.60
N GLU A 103 -10.87 10.55 18.64
CA GLU A 103 -11.54 9.24 18.60
C GLU A 103 -12.82 9.24 17.78
N ASN A 104 -13.61 10.33 17.80
CA ASN A 104 -14.89 10.39 17.09
C ASN A 104 -14.76 10.86 15.63
N SER A 105 -13.69 11.60 15.29
CA SER A 105 -13.58 12.22 13.95
C SER A 105 -12.19 12.18 13.34
N GLU A 106 -11.24 11.47 13.96
CA GLU A 106 -9.83 11.40 13.54
C GLU A 106 -9.16 12.79 13.39
N LYS A 107 -9.63 13.79 14.14
CA LYS A 107 -9.09 15.16 14.08
C LYS A 107 -8.17 15.45 15.25
N LEU A 108 -6.91 15.77 14.94
CA LEU A 108 -5.92 16.26 15.90
C LEU A 108 -6.13 17.75 16.17
N LEU A 109 -6.88 18.06 17.22
CA LEU A 109 -7.18 19.42 17.63
C LEU A 109 -6.50 19.75 18.96
N HIS A 110 -5.61 20.74 18.96
CA HIS A 110 -4.99 21.25 20.18
C HIS A 110 -6.02 21.80 21.17
N LEU A 111 -5.83 21.46 22.43
CA LEU A 111 -6.61 22.00 23.53
C LEU A 111 -6.07 23.37 23.95
N LYS A 112 -6.97 24.26 24.36
CA LYS A 112 -6.59 25.55 24.92
C LYS A 112 -6.48 25.46 26.44
N TYR A 113 -5.33 25.87 26.97
CA TYR A 113 -5.07 25.91 28.41
C TYR A 113 -5.73 27.13 29.07
N TYR A 114 -6.33 26.92 30.22
CA TYR A 114 -6.86 27.96 31.11
C TYR A 114 -6.30 27.76 32.51
N LYS A 115 -5.64 28.81 33.02
CA LYS A 115 -5.08 28.83 34.37
C LYS A 115 -6.19 28.93 35.41
N ALA A 116 -5.94 28.41 36.62
CA ALA A 116 -6.81 28.59 37.77
C ALA A 116 -7.05 30.07 38.05
N ASN A 117 -8.26 30.37 38.52
CA ASN A 117 -8.68 31.68 39.01
C ASN A 117 -9.26 31.54 40.42
N ASP A 118 -9.73 32.63 41.02
CA ASP A 118 -10.23 32.66 42.40
C ASP A 118 -11.39 31.67 42.68
N TRP A 119 -12.03 31.13 41.63
CA TRP A 119 -13.20 30.25 41.75
C TRP A 119 -13.07 28.93 40.97
N GLY A 120 -11.90 28.60 40.40
CA GLY A 120 -11.78 27.47 39.48
C GLY A 120 -10.36 26.92 39.32
N SER A 121 -10.27 25.61 39.05
CA SER A 121 -9.01 24.90 38.81
C SER A 121 -8.49 25.08 37.38
N GLU A 122 -7.21 24.77 37.19
CA GLU A 122 -6.59 24.69 35.86
C GLU A 122 -7.31 23.63 35.01
N HIS A 123 -7.53 23.94 33.73
CA HIS A 123 -8.20 23.03 32.82
C HIS A 123 -7.84 23.29 31.35
N TYR A 124 -8.05 22.28 30.52
CA TYR A 124 -7.96 22.35 29.07
C TYR A 124 -9.35 22.36 28.44
N VAL A 125 -9.55 23.12 27.35
CA VAL A 125 -10.82 23.17 26.62
C VAL A 125 -10.59 22.97 25.13
N CYS A 126 -11.39 22.10 24.50
CA CYS A 126 -11.45 21.99 23.05
C CYS A 126 -12.31 23.12 22.46
N MET A 127 -11.77 23.91 21.55
CA MET A 127 -12.51 25.02 20.93
C MET A 127 -13.59 24.56 19.93
N ILE A 128 -13.55 23.29 19.50
CA ILE A 128 -14.50 22.72 18.53
C ILE A 128 -15.64 21.98 19.23
N CYS A 129 -15.35 20.94 20.01
CA CYS A 129 -16.40 20.15 20.70
C CYS A 129 -16.78 20.68 22.10
N LYS A 130 -16.09 21.71 22.59
CA LYS A 130 -16.32 22.34 23.90
C LYS A 130 -16.12 21.43 25.12
N THR A 131 -15.54 20.25 24.94
CA THR A 131 -15.15 19.38 26.05
C THR A 131 -14.09 20.07 26.91
N THR A 132 -14.31 20.02 28.23
CA THR A 132 -13.40 20.56 29.25
C THR A 132 -12.76 19.41 30.01
N TYR A 133 -11.46 19.49 30.21
CA TYR A 133 -10.65 18.51 30.91
C TYR A 133 -9.98 19.18 32.11
N SER A 134 -10.39 18.82 33.32
CA SER A 134 -9.74 19.30 34.55
C SER A 134 -8.37 18.65 34.72
N LEU A 135 -7.37 19.47 35.04
CA LEU A 135 -6.01 19.02 35.36
C LEU A 135 -5.99 18.35 36.72
#